data_AF-W2HZE9-F1
#
_entry.id   AF-W2HZE9-F1
#
_cell.length_a   1.000
_cell.length_b   1.000
_cell.length_c   1.000
_cell.angle_alpha   90.00
_cell.angle_beta   90.00
_cell.angle_gamma   90.00
#
_symmetry.space_group_name_H-M   'P 1'
#
loop_
_entity.id
_entity.type
_entity.pdbx_description
1 polymer ?
#
loop_
_entity_poly.entity_id
_entity_poly.type
_entity_poly.pdbx_seq_one_letter_code
_entity_poly.pdbx_strand_id
1 'polypeptide(L)'
;MPTDFEYFLLEKTKTVRISTLNSYRSALKDLYRRKEVPLPSAYDKSLTTFFSGLKRLQADKYQSGSPKDSGKDPLQYSRYQQLCEATLLRQDAGFAHFFLITQWNMMCRSESVQTLCTQHLYN
;
A
#
# COMPACT_ATOMS: atom_id res chain seq x y z
N MET A 1 -21.70 10.77 -19.35
CA MET A 1 -20.93 10.02 -18.36
C MET A 1 -19.57 9.48 -18.87
N PRO A 2 -18.68 10.27 -19.50
CA PRO A 2 -17.25 9.89 -19.60
C PRO A 2 -16.25 10.90 -19.02
N THR A 3 -16.69 11.87 -18.20
CA THR A 3 -15.82 12.91 -17.63
C THR A 3 -15.84 13.01 -16.11
N ASP A 4 -16.92 12.59 -15.45
CA ASP A 4 -17.11 12.84 -14.01
C ASP A 4 -16.11 12.05 -13.15
N PHE A 5 -15.74 10.84 -13.59
CA PHE A 5 -14.75 10.03 -12.89
C PHE A 5 -13.33 10.61 -13.04
N GLU A 6 -12.97 11.11 -14.21
CA GLU A 6 -11.71 11.80 -14.47
C GLU A 6 -11.59 13.09 -13.65
N TYR A 7 -12.65 13.88 -13.56
CA TYR A 7 -12.71 15.06 -12.68
C TYR A 7 -12.54 14.66 -11.21
N PHE A 8 -13.25 13.61 -10.77
CA PHE A 8 -13.07 13.05 -9.44
C PHE A 8 -11.62 12.63 -9.18
N LEU A 9 -10.98 11.93 -10.14
CA LEU A 9 -9.59 11.51 -10.01
C LEU A 9 -8.66 12.72 -9.92
N LEU A 10 -8.84 13.74 -10.76
CA LEU A 10 -8.06 14.97 -10.73
C LEU A 10 -8.18 15.67 -9.37
N GLU A 11 -9.38 15.80 -8.81
CA GLU A 11 -9.55 16.40 -7.49
C GLU A 11 -8.84 15.55 -6.41
N LYS A 12 -8.92 14.23 -6.52
CA LYS A 12 -8.26 13.32 -5.59
C LYS A 12 -6.73 13.32 -5.72
N THR A 13 -6.14 13.64 -6.88
CA THR A 13 -4.68 13.74 -7.00
C THR A 13 -4.05 14.75 -6.03
N LYS A 14 -4.83 15.73 -5.54
CA LYS A 14 -4.38 16.71 -4.53
C LYS A 14 -4.19 16.10 -3.14
N THR A 15 -4.87 14.98 -2.85
CA THR A 15 -4.99 14.42 -1.49
C THR A 15 -4.50 12.98 -1.39
N VAL A 16 -4.47 12.22 -2.48
CA VAL A 16 -4.08 10.80 -2.47
C VAL A 16 -2.99 10.50 -3.51
N ARG A 17 -2.20 9.46 -3.23
CA ARG A 17 -1.16 8.97 -4.12
C ARG A 17 -1.74 8.29 -5.37
N ILE A 18 -0.95 8.26 -6.43
CA ILE A 18 -1.31 7.58 -7.69
C ILE A 18 -1.55 6.08 -7.49
N SER A 19 -0.89 5.43 -6.52
CA SER A 19 -1.20 4.04 -6.15
C SER A 19 -2.65 3.87 -5.71
N THR A 20 -3.16 4.77 -4.86
CA THR A 20 -4.56 4.78 -4.42
C THR A 20 -5.52 5.06 -5.58
N LEU A 21 -5.17 5.99 -6.48
CA LEU A 21 -5.98 6.24 -7.69
C LEU A 21 -6.07 5.00 -8.59
N ASN A 22 -4.99 4.22 -8.71
CA ASN A 22 -5.04 2.95 -9.44
C ASN A 22 -5.99 1.95 -8.77
N SER A 23 -6.07 1.93 -7.44
CA SER A 23 -7.08 1.12 -6.73
C SER A 23 -8.50 1.56 -7.08
N TYR A 24 -8.78 2.86 -7.21
CA TYR A 24 -10.09 3.34 -7.68
C TYR A 24 -10.39 2.90 -9.12
N ARG A 25 -9.40 2.96 -10.01
CA ARG A 25 -9.54 2.42 -11.37
C ARG A 25 -9.89 0.93 -11.36
N SER A 26 -9.21 0.14 -10.55
CA SER A 26 -9.48 -1.29 -10.40
C SER A 26 -10.87 -1.56 -9.84
N ALA A 27 -11.31 -0.79 -8.84
CA ALA A 27 -12.65 -0.88 -8.27
C ALA A 27 -13.74 -0.53 -9.30
N LEU A 28 -13.51 0.46 -10.16
CA LEU A 28 -14.42 0.78 -11.26
C LEU A 28 -14.52 -0.39 -12.25
N LYS A 29 -13.39 -0.96 -12.68
CA LYS A 29 -13.40 -2.13 -13.57
C LYS A 29 -14.13 -3.32 -12.94
N ASP A 30 -13.93 -3.54 -11.65
CA ASP A 30 -14.62 -4.57 -10.90
C ASP A 30 -16.13 -4.32 -10.81
N LEU A 31 -16.57 -3.06 -10.65
CA LEU A 31 -17.99 -2.71 -10.66
C LEU A 31 -18.66 -3.07 -11.99
N TYR A 32 -18.03 -2.73 -13.12
CA TYR A 32 -18.54 -3.10 -14.45
C TYR A 32 -18.62 -4.63 -14.59
N ARG A 33 -17.57 -5.34 -14.15
CA ARG A 33 -17.54 -6.80 -14.13
C ARG A 33 -18.68 -7.40 -13.31
N ARG A 34 -18.91 -6.91 -12.09
CA ARG A 34 -19.99 -7.38 -11.18
C ARG A 34 -21.39 -7.09 -11.70
N LYS A 35 -21.53 -6.06 -12.54
CA LYS A 35 -22.79 -5.71 -13.21
C LYS A 35 -22.98 -6.43 -14.54
N GLU A 36 -22.01 -7.26 -14.95
CA GLU A 36 -22.00 -7.96 -16.25
C GLU A 36 -22.13 -7.00 -17.44
N VAL A 37 -21.74 -5.73 -17.26
CA VAL A 37 -21.73 -4.71 -18.31
C VAL A 37 -20.30 -4.56 -18.82
N PRO A 38 -20.05 -4.70 -20.14
CA PRO A 38 -18.72 -4.49 -20.68
C PRO A 38 -18.32 -3.02 -20.50
N LEU A 39 -17.11 -2.80 -19.99
CA LEU A 39 -16.53 -1.47 -19.95
C LEU A 39 -16.34 -0.98 -21.41
N PRO A 40 -16.87 0.19 -21.80
CA PRO A 40 -16.70 0.69 -23.16
C PRO A 40 -15.21 0.79 -23.52
N SER A 41 -14.81 0.19 -24.64
CA SER A 41 -13.39 0.07 -25.03
C SER A 41 -12.72 1.43 -25.24
N ALA A 42 -13.45 2.41 -25.77
CA ALA A 42 -12.99 3.79 -25.90
C ALA A 42 -12.69 4.42 -24.53
N TYR A 43 -13.52 4.13 -23.53
CA TYR A 43 -13.37 4.64 -22.18
C TYR A 43 -12.18 3.99 -21.45
N ASP A 44 -11.97 2.68 -21.57
CA ASP A 44 -10.77 2.03 -20.98
C ASP A 44 -9.47 2.53 -21.62
N LYS A 45 -9.47 2.78 -22.93
CA LYS A 45 -8.33 3.41 -23.62
C LYS A 45 -8.06 4.81 -23.07
N SER A 46 -9.10 5.64 -22.94
CA SER A 46 -9.00 6.98 -22.34
C SER A 46 -8.41 6.93 -20.93
N LEU A 47 -8.95 6.08 -20.06
CA LEU A 47 -8.45 5.87 -18.70
C LEU A 47 -7.00 5.39 -18.69
N THR A 48 -6.62 4.49 -19.61
CA THR A 48 -5.23 4.02 -19.72
C THR A 48 -4.28 5.16 -20.05
N THR A 49 -4.65 6.03 -20.99
CA THR A 49 -3.86 7.21 -21.36
C THR A 49 -3.77 8.19 -20.19
N PHE A 50 -4.87 8.47 -19.50
CA PHE A 50 -4.91 9.35 -18.33
C PHE A 50 -3.96 8.88 -17.22
N PHE A 51 -4.04 7.60 -16.84
CA PHE A 51 -3.17 7.04 -15.79
C PHE A 51 -1.70 6.96 -16.22
N SER A 52 -1.42 6.78 -17.53
CA SER A 52 -0.06 6.87 -18.06
C SER A 52 0.50 8.29 -17.91
N GLY A 53 -0.32 9.31 -18.17
CA GLY A 53 0.05 10.72 -17.93
C GLY A 53 0.36 11.01 -16.47
N LEU A 54 -0.48 10.54 -15.54
CA LEU A 54 -0.24 10.70 -14.10
C LEU A 54 1.08 10.06 -13.64
N LYS A 55 1.38 8.84 -14.12
CA LYS A 55 2.64 8.16 -13.80
C LYS A 55 3.87 8.91 -14.32
N ARG A 56 3.78 9.51 -15.51
CA ARG A 56 4.86 10.35 -16.07
C ARG A 56 5.12 11.58 -15.20
N LEU A 57 4.07 12.33 -14.86
CA LEU A 57 4.19 13.49 -13.98
C LEU A 57 4.82 13.14 -12.62
N GLN A 58 4.53 11.95 -12.10
CA GLN A 58 5.15 11.45 -10.87
C GLN A 58 6.63 11.08 -11.06
N ALA A 59 6.96 10.43 -12.17
CA ALA A 59 8.33 10.07 -12.50
C ALA A 59 9.20 11.32 -12.68
N ASP A 60 8.70 12.34 -13.38
CA ASP A 60 9.39 13.62 -13.58
C ASP A 60 9.68 14.31 -12.23
N LYS A 61 8.72 14.29 -11.31
CA LYS A 61 8.93 14.80 -9.93
C LYS A 61 10.01 14.04 -9.17
N TYR A 62 10.09 12.71 -9.33
CA TYR A 62 11.15 11.92 -8.67
C TYR A 62 12.52 12.15 -9.30
N GLN A 63 12.58 12.32 -10.62
CA GLN A 63 13.81 12.65 -11.32
C GLN A 63 14.31 14.05 -10.98
N SER A 64 13.42 15.00 -10.68
CA SER A 64 13.78 16.34 -10.20
C SER A 64 14.29 16.38 -8.75
N GLY A 65 14.61 15.22 -8.15
CA GLY A 65 15.17 15.12 -6.80
C GLY A 65 14.14 15.10 -5.68
N SER A 66 12.83 15.01 -5.98
CA SER A 66 11.84 14.83 -4.92
C SER A 66 12.02 13.45 -4.27
N PRO A 67 12.02 13.35 -2.92
CA PRO A 67 12.08 12.07 -2.23
C PRO A 67 11.01 11.12 -2.77
N LYS A 68 11.39 9.86 -2.99
CA LYS A 68 10.44 8.82 -3.37
C LYS A 68 9.47 8.66 -2.21
N ASP A 69 8.26 9.15 -2.37
CA ASP A 69 7.18 9.10 -1.38
C ASP A 69 6.61 7.66 -1.26
N SER A 70 7.49 6.70 -0.96
CA SER A 70 7.18 5.31 -0.63
C SER A 70 6.31 5.25 0.63
N GLY A 71 6.36 6.30 1.46
CA GLY A 71 5.58 6.48 2.68
C GLY A 71 5.87 5.49 3.79
N LYS A 72 6.84 4.60 3.59
CA LYS A 72 7.36 3.68 4.58
C LYS A 72 8.84 3.54 4.27
N ASP A 73 9.65 4.28 5.00
CA ASP A 73 11.08 4.01 5.00
C ASP A 73 11.29 2.60 5.58
N PRO A 74 12.20 1.80 5.01
CA PRO A 74 12.55 0.52 5.61
C PRO A 74 12.95 0.73 7.06
N LEU A 75 12.44 -0.12 7.96
CA LEU A 75 12.85 -0.11 9.35
C LEU A 75 14.35 -0.47 9.41
N GLN A 76 15.18 0.50 9.74
CA GLN A 76 16.62 0.31 9.87
C GLN A 76 16.95 -0.60 11.05
N TYR A 77 18.02 -1.40 10.93
CA TYR A 77 18.43 -2.33 11.97
C TYR A 77 18.70 -1.64 13.32
N SER A 78 19.34 -0.47 13.31
CA SER A 78 19.57 0.32 14.53
C SER A 78 18.26 0.71 15.25
N ARG A 79 17.24 1.10 14.49
CA ARG A 79 15.92 1.40 15.04
C ARG A 79 15.19 0.14 15.50
N TYR A 80 15.37 -0.99 14.81
CA TYR A 80 14.88 -2.29 15.28
C TYR A 80 15.49 -2.66 16.64
N GLN A 81 16.80 -2.50 16.84
CA GLN A 81 17.46 -2.75 18.12
C GLN A 81 16.87 -1.90 19.25
N GLN A 82 16.69 -0.59 19.02
CA GLN A 82 16.06 0.32 19.98
C GLN A 82 14.63 -0.12 20.33
N LEU A 83 13.85 -0.60 19.36
CA LEU A 83 12.51 -1.12 19.60
C LEU A 83 12.55 -2.45 20.39
N CYS A 84 13.53 -3.31 20.15
CA CYS A 84 13.72 -4.53 20.93
C CYS A 84 14.03 -4.22 22.41
N GLU A 85 14.93 -3.28 22.67
CA GLU A 85 15.23 -2.83 24.04
C GLU A 85 14.01 -2.20 24.71
N ALA A 86 13.31 -1.30 24.00
CA ALA A 86 12.12 -0.66 24.52
C ALA A 86 10.99 -1.66 24.81
N THR A 87 10.84 -2.71 23.99
CA THR A 87 9.80 -3.73 24.18
C THR A 87 10.11 -4.69 25.32
N LEU A 88 11.38 -4.96 25.64
CA LEU A 88 11.76 -5.76 26.82
C LEU A 88 11.41 -5.06 28.14
N LEU A 89 11.46 -3.73 28.18
CA LEU A 89 11.12 -2.94 29.37
C LEU A 89 9.60 -2.81 29.59
N ARG A 90 8.78 -3.29 28.66
CA ARG A 90 7.32 -3.21 28.77
C ARG A 90 6.81 -4.27 29.74
N GLN A 91 5.89 -3.86 30.61
CA GLN A 91 5.16 -4.77 31.49
C GLN A 91 3.98 -5.43 30.76
N ASP A 92 4.24 -6.03 29.58
CA ASP A 92 3.25 -6.77 28.79
C ASP A 92 3.58 -8.27 28.66
N ALA A 93 4.30 -8.79 29.66
CA ALA A 93 4.77 -10.18 29.73
C ALA A 93 5.63 -10.60 28.51
N GLY A 94 6.27 -9.63 27.85
CA GLY A 94 7.12 -9.87 26.68
C GLY A 94 6.35 -10.04 25.37
N PHE A 95 5.03 -9.79 25.37
CA PHE A 95 4.20 -9.93 24.17
C PHE A 95 4.67 -9.04 23.03
N ALA A 96 4.90 -7.75 23.29
CA ALA A 96 5.34 -6.81 22.25
C ALA A 96 6.72 -7.19 21.73
N HIS A 97 7.60 -7.68 22.60
CA HIS A 97 8.92 -8.15 22.20
C HIS A 97 8.82 -9.38 21.29
N PHE A 98 8.06 -10.40 21.71
CA PHE A 98 7.81 -11.61 20.91
C PHE A 98 7.19 -11.29 19.55
N PHE A 99 6.18 -10.41 19.51
CA PHE A 99 5.55 -9.96 18.27
C PHE A 99 6.56 -9.30 17.34
N LEU A 100 7.36 -8.34 17.83
CA LEU A 100 8.33 -7.59 17.05
C LEU A 100 9.44 -8.49 16.48
N ILE A 101 10.05 -9.36 17.31
CA ILE A 101 11.13 -10.25 16.86
C ILE A 101 10.62 -11.27 15.85
N THR A 102 9.39 -11.76 16.02
CA THR A 102 8.78 -12.74 15.10
C THR A 102 8.49 -12.10 13.76
N GLN A 103 7.92 -10.88 13.77
CA GLN A 103 7.67 -10.12 12.55
C GLN A 103 8.97 -9.83 11.78
N TRP A 104 10.03 -9.46 12.49
CA TRP A 104 11.33 -9.14 11.91
C TRP A 104 12.03 -10.38 11.34
N ASN A 105 12.16 -11.45 12.13
CA ASN A 105 12.90 -12.66 11.73
C ASN A 105 12.22 -13.43 10.60
N MET A 106 10.87 -13.46 10.58
CA MET A 106 10.12 -14.16 9.53
C MET A 106 9.73 -13.25 8.35
N MET A 107 10.12 -11.97 8.39
CA MET A 107 9.74 -10.97 7.38
C MET A 107 8.25 -10.97 7.03
N CYS A 108 7.39 -11.24 8.02
CA CYS A 108 5.97 -11.47 7.80
C CYS A 108 5.14 -10.22 8.13
N ARG A 109 3.88 -10.19 7.65
CA ARG A 109 2.97 -9.10 7.97
C ARG A 109 2.42 -9.29 9.39
N SER A 110 1.97 -8.21 10.01
CA SER A 110 1.34 -8.24 11.34
C SER A 110 0.18 -9.25 11.41
N GLU A 111 -0.60 -9.35 10.34
CA GLU A 111 -1.68 -10.35 10.20
C GLU A 111 -1.14 -11.78 10.30
N SER A 112 -0.02 -12.06 9.62
CA SER A 112 0.62 -13.38 9.67
C SER A 112 1.09 -13.70 11.10
N VAL A 113 1.71 -12.74 11.80
CA VAL A 113 2.14 -12.91 13.20
C VAL A 113 0.94 -13.19 14.11
N GLN A 114 -0.16 -12.46 13.93
CA GLN A 114 -1.38 -12.65 14.71
C GLN A 114 -2.00 -14.04 14.53
N THR A 115 -1.92 -14.60 13.32
CA THR A 115 -2.47 -15.92 13.01
C THR A 115 -1.53 -17.09 13.36
N LEU A 116 -0.36 -16.82 13.95
CA LEU A 116 0.56 -17.89 14.35
C LEU A 116 -0.07 -18.74 15.47
N CYS A 117 -0.30 -20.01 15.15
CA CYS A 117 -0.68 -21.03 16.12
C CYS A 117 0.58 -21.62 16.77
N THR A 118 0.51 -21.95 18.05
CA THR A 118 1.59 -22.65 18.78
C THR A 118 1.92 -24.01 18.16
N GLN A 119 0.95 -24.66 17.51
CA GLN A 119 1.15 -25.90 16.76
C GLN A 119 2.08 -25.72 15.55
N HIS A 120 2.26 -24.49 15.05
CA HIS A 120 3.21 -24.21 13.97
C HIS A 120 4.66 -24.03 14.48
N LEU A 121 4.88 -23.96 15.81
CA LEU A 121 6.19 -23.68 16.42
C LEU A 121 6.88 -24.93 16.98
N TYR A 122 6.15 -26.02 17.17
CA TYR A 122 6.68 -27.29 17.65
C TYR A 122 6.32 -28.38 16.65
N ASN A 123 7.34 -29.01 16.05
CA ASN A 123 7.24 -30.38 15.53
C ASN A 123 7.68 -31.34 16.62
#